data_AF-A0A3D5KMZ4-F1
#
_entry.id   AF-A0A3D5KMZ4-F1
#
_cell.length_a   1.000
_cell.length_b   1.000
_cell.length_c   1.000
_cell.angle_alpha   90.00
_cell.angle_beta   90.00
_cell.angle_gamma   90.00
#
_symmetry.space_group_name_H-M   'P 1'
#
loop_
_entity.id
_entity.type
_entity.pdbx_description
1 polymer ?
#
loop_
_entity_poly.entity_id
_entity_poly.type
_entity_poly.pdbx_seq_one_letter_code
_entity_poly.pdbx_strand_id
1 'polypeptide(L)'
;MSWKILEEDELLKIKKQKEFEDQTAKKLTPLYETAKNPIIRLFIHSLILDTKKHSDTYQMLIDLNSSALIGTESKDIGQKELEMHIKEEAQMLKQTKDISEVVKDKKIKQLILNILEDEKKHHRVLKEVLEILNKESTEWDAYLYDLITGFP
;
A
#
# COMPACT_ATOMS: atom_id res chain seq x y z
N MET A 1 20.05 2.48 -19.12
CA MET A 1 20.83 2.64 -17.87
C MET A 1 20.35 1.53 -16.93
N SER A 2 21.25 0.80 -16.28
CA SER A 2 20.84 -0.18 -15.25
C SER A 2 20.47 0.60 -14.00
N TRP A 3 19.19 0.62 -13.67
CA TRP A 3 18.63 1.37 -12.55
C TRP A 3 18.83 0.53 -11.28
N LYS A 4 20.06 0.53 -10.77
CA LYS A 4 20.43 -0.14 -9.51
C LYS A 4 20.32 0.88 -8.38
N ILE A 5 19.25 0.77 -7.59
CA ILE A 5 18.93 1.68 -6.48
C ILE A 5 19.38 1.16 -5.11
N LEU A 6 19.81 -0.11 -5.04
CA LEU A 6 20.24 -0.79 -3.82
C LEU A 6 21.60 -1.44 -4.02
N GLU A 7 22.46 -1.36 -3.00
CA GLU A 7 23.66 -2.18 -2.93
C GLU A 7 23.33 -3.66 -2.67
N GLU A 8 24.30 -4.54 -2.92
CA GLU A 8 24.06 -5.99 -2.86
C GLU A 8 23.65 -6.47 -1.46
N ASP A 9 24.24 -5.90 -0.41
CA ASP A 9 23.89 -6.26 0.97
C ASP A 9 22.51 -5.71 1.37
N GLU A 10 22.12 -4.53 0.89
CA GLU A 10 20.80 -3.92 1.09
C GLU A 10 19.71 -4.75 0.40
N LEU A 11 19.94 -5.12 -0.86
CA LEU A 11 19.04 -5.99 -1.62
C LEU A 11 18.85 -7.34 -0.92
N LEU A 12 19.92 -7.92 -0.37
CA LEU A 12 19.85 -9.17 0.38
C LEU A 12 18.99 -9.02 1.66
N LYS A 13 19.12 -7.91 2.38
CA LYS A 13 18.30 -7.63 3.58
C LYS A 13 16.83 -7.45 3.21
N ILE A 14 16.53 -6.71 2.14
CA ILE A 14 15.17 -6.51 1.64
C ILE A 14 14.52 -7.83 1.25
N LYS A 15 15.23 -8.69 0.48
CA LYS A 15 14.74 -10.03 0.12
C LYS A 15 14.45 -10.90 1.35
N LYS A 16 15.32 -10.86 2.37
CA LYS A 16 15.10 -11.58 3.62
C LYS A 16 13.89 -11.05 4.39
N GLN A 17 13.71 -9.73 4.44
CA GLN A 17 12.57 -9.14 5.12
C GLN A 17 11.26 -9.49 4.41
N LYS A 18 11.22 -9.44 3.07
CA LYS A 18 10.08 -9.92 2.28
C LYS A 18 9.68 -11.35 2.66
N GLU A 19 10.64 -12.28 2.66
CA GLU A 19 10.39 -13.68 3.03
C GLU A 19 9.87 -13.80 4.47
N PHE A 20 10.38 -12.96 5.38
CA PHE A 20 9.91 -12.93 6.76
C PHE A 20 8.46 -12.46 6.88
N GLU A 21 8.05 -11.43 6.13
CA GLU A 21 6.64 -11.01 6.03
C GLU A 21 5.78 -12.16 5.48
N ASP A 22 6.16 -12.76 4.35
CA ASP A 22 5.41 -13.87 3.74
C ASP A 22 5.19 -15.05 4.70
N GLN A 23 6.23 -15.42 5.46
CA GLN A 23 6.15 -16.46 6.47
C GLN A 23 5.26 -16.06 7.65
N THR A 24 5.29 -14.79 8.05
CA THR A 24 4.45 -14.27 9.13
C THR A 24 2.98 -14.33 8.74
N ALA A 25 2.62 -13.93 7.52
CA ALA A 25 1.26 -14.03 7.01
C ALA A 25 0.78 -15.49 7.01
N LYS A 26 1.61 -16.43 6.53
CA LYS A 26 1.31 -17.88 6.55
C LYS A 26 1.09 -18.42 7.95
N LYS A 27 1.88 -17.98 8.94
CA LYS A 27 1.77 -18.43 10.34
C LYS A 27 0.54 -17.88 11.04
N LEU A 28 0.08 -16.67 10.68
CA LEU A 28 -1.10 -16.04 11.26
C LEU A 28 -2.42 -16.58 10.68
N THR A 29 -2.42 -17.06 9.43
CA THR A 29 -3.64 -17.57 8.76
C THR A 29 -4.38 -18.65 9.57
N PRO A 30 -3.74 -19.70 10.11
CA PRO A 30 -4.45 -20.69 10.92
C PRO A 30 -5.06 -20.10 12.20
N LEU A 31 -4.43 -19.07 12.79
CA LEU A 31 -4.99 -18.38 13.96
C LEU A 31 -6.25 -17.59 13.59
N TYR A 32 -6.26 -16.96 12.42
CA TYR A 32 -7.46 -16.31 11.87
C TYR A 32 -8.58 -17.32 11.63
N GLU A 33 -8.29 -18.46 10.99
CA GLU A 33 -9.30 -19.48 10.64
C GLU A 33 -9.92 -20.15 11.86
N THR A 34 -9.13 -20.33 12.93
CA THR A 34 -9.57 -21.03 14.15
C THR A 34 -10.13 -20.10 15.23
N ALA A 35 -9.97 -18.78 15.09
CA ALA A 35 -10.45 -17.80 16.06
C ALA A 35 -11.98 -17.78 16.14
N LYS A 36 -12.52 -18.24 17.28
CA LYS A 36 -13.96 -18.22 17.58
C LYS A 36 -14.50 -16.82 17.89
N ASN A 37 -13.68 -15.98 18.52
CA ASN A 37 -14.07 -14.61 18.84
C ASN A 37 -13.95 -13.73 17.59
N PRO A 38 -15.03 -13.10 17.10
CA PRO A 38 -15.02 -12.35 15.85
C PRO A 38 -14.13 -11.10 15.91
N ILE A 39 -13.98 -10.47 17.07
CA ILE A 39 -13.11 -9.28 17.24
C ILE A 39 -11.64 -9.70 17.10
N ILE A 40 -11.24 -10.75 17.81
CA ILE A 40 -9.87 -11.29 17.73
C ILE A 40 -9.59 -11.77 16.31
N ARG A 41 -10.57 -12.42 15.67
CA ARG A 41 -10.46 -12.88 14.29
C ARG A 41 -10.16 -11.72 13.33
N LEU A 42 -10.94 -10.64 13.40
CA LEU A 42 -10.75 -9.47 12.54
C LEU A 42 -9.43 -8.75 12.83
N PHE A 43 -8.99 -8.70 14.09
CA PHE A 43 -7.69 -8.15 14.44
C PHE A 43 -6.51 -8.97 13.87
N ILE A 44 -6.57 -10.31 13.95
CA ILE A 44 -5.53 -11.15 13.31
C ILE A 44 -5.58 -10.97 11.79
N HIS A 45 -6.77 -10.84 11.20
CA HIS A 45 -6.92 -10.60 9.77
C HIS A 45 -6.25 -9.28 9.35
N SER A 46 -6.42 -8.19 10.10
CA SER A 46 -5.75 -6.93 9.77
C SER A 46 -4.23 -7.06 9.80
N LEU A 47 -3.66 -7.77 10.78
CA LEU A 47 -2.22 -8.04 10.82
C LEU A 47 -1.73 -8.84 9.60
N ILE A 48 -2.53 -9.80 9.11
CA ILE A 48 -2.22 -10.54 7.88
C ILE A 48 -2.22 -9.61 6.67
N LEU A 49 -3.17 -8.69 6.58
CA LEU A 49 -3.26 -7.72 5.49
C LEU A 49 -2.06 -6.76 5.49
N ASP A 50 -1.67 -6.25 6.66
CA ASP A 50 -0.49 -5.38 6.80
C ASP A 50 0.80 -6.10 6.39
N THR A 51 0.97 -7.33 6.86
CA THR A 51 2.12 -8.17 6.51
C THR A 51 2.21 -8.42 5.00
N LYS A 52 1.08 -8.66 4.33
CA LYS A 52 1.04 -8.81 2.87
C LYS A 52 1.39 -7.51 2.16
N LYS A 53 0.83 -6.38 2.60
CA LYS A 53 1.16 -5.04 2.10
C LYS A 53 2.67 -4.79 2.18
N HIS A 54 3.31 -5.11 3.30
CA HIS A 54 4.76 -4.96 3.46
C HIS A 54 5.55 -5.88 2.50
N SER A 55 5.15 -7.15 2.38
CA SER A 55 5.79 -8.08 1.43
C SER A 55 5.72 -7.58 -0.02
N ASP A 56 4.55 -7.09 -0.44
CA ASP A 56 4.35 -6.52 -1.78
C ASP A 56 5.21 -5.26 -1.96
N THR A 57 5.35 -4.43 -0.92
CA THR A 57 6.22 -3.24 -0.93
C THR A 57 7.69 -3.63 -1.12
N TYR A 58 8.19 -4.64 -0.41
CA TYR A 58 9.54 -5.15 -0.62
C TYR A 58 9.72 -5.76 -2.02
N GLN A 59 8.70 -6.43 -2.55
CA GLN A 59 8.74 -6.96 -3.92
C GLN A 59 8.85 -5.84 -4.96
N MET A 60 8.06 -4.76 -4.81
CA MET A 60 8.14 -3.59 -5.68
C MET A 60 9.56 -2.99 -5.69
N LEU A 61 10.23 -2.89 -4.53
CA LEU A 61 11.62 -2.44 -4.44
C LEU A 61 12.62 -3.38 -5.13
N ILE A 62 12.43 -4.69 -5.00
CA ILE A 62 13.27 -5.70 -5.66
C ILE A 62 13.13 -5.59 -7.19
N ASP A 63 11.90 -5.47 -7.68
CA ASP A 63 11.60 -5.42 -9.11
C ASP A 63 12.15 -4.13 -9.73
N LEU A 64 11.95 -2.99 -9.07
CA LEU A 64 12.52 -1.69 -9.44
C LEU A 64 14.04 -1.75 -9.56
N ASN A 65 14.73 -2.35 -8.57
CA ASN A 65 16.19 -2.50 -8.57
C ASN A 65 16.72 -3.44 -9.67
N SER A 66 15.88 -4.36 -10.17
CA SER A 66 16.27 -5.28 -11.23
C SER A 66 16.09 -4.71 -12.65
N SER A 67 15.67 -3.44 -12.76
CA SER A 67 15.26 -2.80 -14.03
C SER A 67 14.20 -3.63 -14.77
N ALA A 68 13.40 -4.41 -14.04
CA ALA A 68 12.26 -5.13 -14.58
C ALA A 68 11.11 -4.15 -14.80
N LEU A 69 11.34 -3.13 -15.62
CA LEU A 69 10.29 -2.18 -15.96
C LEU A 69 9.81 -2.46 -17.39
N ILE A 70 8.61 -3.05 -17.38
CA ILE A 70 7.47 -2.49 -18.09
C ILE A 70 7.80 -2.27 -19.55
N GLY A 71 7.65 -3.35 -20.33
CA GLY A 71 7.34 -3.18 -21.74
C GLY A 71 6.16 -2.22 -21.88
N THR A 72 6.06 -1.56 -23.03
CA THR A 72 4.99 -0.62 -23.38
C THR A 72 3.55 -1.12 -23.15
N GLU A 73 3.39 -2.40 -22.82
CA GLU A 73 2.15 -3.10 -22.48
C GLU A 73 1.56 -2.73 -21.10
N SER A 74 2.29 -2.13 -20.16
CA SER A 74 1.76 -1.90 -18.80
C SER A 74 0.98 -0.58 -18.61
N LYS A 75 0.74 0.20 -19.67
CA LYS A 75 -0.03 1.46 -19.56
C LYS A 75 -1.52 1.23 -19.33
N ASP A 76 -2.02 0.00 -19.47
CA ASP A 76 -3.41 -0.35 -19.19
C ASP A 76 -3.64 -0.65 -17.70
N ILE A 77 -3.13 0.24 -16.84
CA ILE A 77 -3.61 0.34 -15.46
C ILE A 77 -4.91 1.10 -15.59
N GLY A 78 -6.05 0.44 -15.39
CA GLY A 78 -7.40 0.99 -15.60
C GLY A 78 -7.57 2.41 -15.08
N GLN A 79 -7.29 3.41 -15.92
CA GLN A 79 -7.27 4.83 -15.52
C GLN A 79 -8.65 5.27 -15.06
N LYS A 80 -9.69 4.72 -15.69
CA LYS A 80 -11.09 4.97 -15.32
C LYS A 80 -11.42 4.41 -13.95
N GLU A 81 -10.92 3.22 -13.63
CA GLU A 81 -11.06 2.56 -12.34
C GLU A 81 -10.32 3.38 -11.26
N LEU A 82 -9.13 3.90 -11.57
CA LEU A 82 -8.37 4.76 -10.68
C LEU A 82 -9.08 6.10 -10.42
N GLU A 83 -9.59 6.75 -11.46
CA GLU A 83 -10.40 7.97 -11.34
C GLU A 83 -11.67 7.76 -10.51
N MET A 84 -12.31 6.60 -10.66
CA MET A 84 -13.47 6.22 -9.87
C MET A 84 -13.09 6.01 -8.40
N HIS A 85 -12.01 5.27 -8.12
CA HIS A 85 -11.52 5.10 -6.76
C HIS A 85 -11.12 6.41 -6.09
N ILE A 86 -10.51 7.36 -6.80
CA ILE A 86 -10.23 8.71 -6.24
C ILE A 86 -11.51 9.43 -5.79
N LYS A 87 -12.63 9.24 -6.50
CA LYS A 87 -13.93 9.80 -6.08
C LYS A 87 -14.49 9.10 -4.85
N GLU A 88 -14.34 7.78 -4.78
CA GLU A 88 -14.73 6.97 -3.63
C GLU A 88 -13.92 7.34 -2.38
N GLU A 89 -12.60 7.50 -2.50
CA GLU A 89 -11.71 7.98 -1.44
C GLU A 89 -12.13 9.34 -0.90
N ALA A 90 -12.51 10.28 -1.77
CA ALA A 90 -13.02 11.58 -1.33
C ALA A 90 -14.32 11.46 -0.50
N GLN A 91 -15.17 10.48 -0.84
CA GLN A 91 -16.35 10.18 -0.05
C GLN A 91 -16.00 9.51 1.28
N MET A 92 -15.07 8.55 1.30
CA MET A 92 -14.59 7.90 2.51
C MET A 92 -13.97 8.91 3.48
N LEU A 93 -13.13 9.84 2.98
CA LEU A 93 -12.58 10.94 3.75
C LEU A 93 -13.65 11.77 4.47
N LYS A 94 -14.72 12.13 3.76
CA LYS A 94 -15.83 12.87 4.34
C LYS A 94 -16.53 12.05 5.42
N GLN A 95 -16.87 10.80 5.12
CA GLN A 95 -17.58 9.92 6.05
C GLN A 95 -16.76 9.67 7.33
N THR A 96 -15.46 9.35 7.20
CA THR A 96 -14.57 9.10 8.34
C THR A 96 -14.39 10.37 9.18
N LYS A 97 -14.29 11.55 8.54
CA LYS A 97 -14.27 12.83 9.25
C LYS A 97 -15.56 13.06 10.04
N ASP A 98 -16.73 12.89 9.42
CA ASP A 98 -18.02 13.08 10.07
C ASP A 98 -18.17 12.12 11.29
N ILE A 99 -17.72 10.87 11.17
CA ILE A 99 -17.69 9.91 12.28
C ILE A 99 -16.77 10.41 13.42
N SER A 100 -15.59 10.93 13.09
CA SER A 100 -14.63 11.45 14.09
C SER A 100 -15.16 12.65 14.89
N GLU A 101 -16.11 13.41 14.33
CA GLU A 101 -16.71 14.59 14.95
C GLU A 101 -17.78 14.21 15.98
N VAL A 102 -18.53 13.12 15.75
CA VAL A 102 -19.63 12.69 16.63
C VAL A 102 -19.18 11.72 17.74
N VAL A 103 -18.06 11.02 17.56
CA VAL A 103 -17.54 10.07 18.55
C VAL A 103 -16.95 10.79 19.76
N LYS A 104 -17.51 10.50 20.95
CA LYS A 104 -17.11 11.12 22.22
C LYS A 104 -15.95 10.40 22.92
N ASP A 105 -15.85 9.09 22.76
CA ASP A 105 -14.77 8.32 23.38
C ASP A 105 -13.42 8.69 22.75
N LYS A 106 -12.46 9.10 23.58
CA LYS A 106 -11.16 9.60 23.08
C LYS A 106 -10.35 8.54 22.36
N LYS A 107 -10.41 7.28 22.81
CA LYS A 107 -9.63 6.18 22.21
C LYS A 107 -10.22 5.78 20.87
N ILE A 108 -11.55 5.67 20.80
CA ILE A 108 -12.25 5.37 19.54
C ILE A 108 -12.05 6.52 18.55
N LYS A 109 -12.16 7.78 19.01
CA LYS A 109 -11.87 8.94 18.16
C LYS A 109 -10.46 8.91 17.59
N GLN A 110 -9.45 8.58 18.41
CA GLN A 110 -8.07 8.47 17.93
C GLN A 110 -7.91 7.37 16.87
N LEU A 111 -8.58 6.23 17.04
CA LEU A 111 -8.58 5.15 16.04
C LEU A 111 -9.15 5.65 14.70
N ILE A 112 -10.28 6.35 14.72
CA ILE A 112 -10.92 6.90 13.51
C ILE A 112 -10.04 7.98 12.86
N LEU A 113 -9.37 8.81 13.65
CA LEU A 113 -8.43 9.81 13.13
C LEU A 113 -7.24 9.14 12.44
N ASN A 114 -6.76 8.00 12.93
CA ASN A 114 -5.70 7.26 12.25
C ASN A 114 -6.19 6.74 10.88
N ILE A 115 -7.39 6.18 10.81
CA ILE A 115 -8.02 5.76 9.53
C ILE A 115 -8.15 6.96 8.59
N LEU A 116 -8.58 8.12 9.10
CA LEU A 116 -8.69 9.35 8.29
C LEU A 116 -7.35 9.78 7.70
N GLU A 117 -6.26 9.67 8.46
CA GLU A 117 -4.92 9.97 7.95
C GLU A 117 -4.48 8.97 6.88
N ASP A 118 -4.89 7.70 6.99
CA ASP A 118 -4.59 6.70 5.98
C ASP A 118 -5.35 6.96 4.67
N GLU A 119 -6.65 7.27 4.72
CA GLU A 119 -7.40 7.65 3.51
C GLU A 119 -6.89 8.93 2.85
N LYS A 120 -6.37 9.90 3.64
CA LYS A 120 -5.75 11.11 3.08
C LYS A 120 -4.50 10.75 2.28
N LYS A 121 -3.71 9.80 2.77
CA LYS A 121 -2.52 9.32 2.08
C LYS A 121 -2.92 8.55 0.83
N HIS A 122 -3.85 7.61 0.91
CA HIS A 122 -4.36 6.85 -0.23
C HIS A 122 -4.83 7.80 -1.34
N HIS A 123 -5.73 8.73 -1.01
CA HIS A 123 -6.24 9.70 -1.97
C HIS A 123 -5.14 10.54 -2.66
N ARG A 124 -4.12 10.96 -1.90
CA ARG A 124 -2.96 11.69 -2.44
C ARG A 124 -2.18 10.81 -3.42
N VAL A 125 -1.84 9.60 -3.01
CA VAL A 125 -1.05 8.66 -3.81
C VAL A 125 -1.77 8.27 -5.09
N LEU A 126 -3.07 7.96 -5.04
CA LEU A 126 -3.84 7.61 -6.25
C LEU A 126 -3.85 8.76 -7.28
N LYS A 127 -3.89 10.02 -6.83
CA LYS A 127 -3.77 11.18 -7.73
C LYS A 127 -2.39 11.28 -8.36
N GLU A 128 -1.33 11.08 -7.57
CA GLU A 128 0.04 11.06 -8.08
C GLU A 128 0.22 9.95 -9.12
N VAL A 129 -0.30 8.74 -8.86
CA VAL A 129 -0.33 7.63 -9.84
C VAL A 129 -1.07 8.04 -11.11
N LEU A 130 -2.27 8.63 -11.01
CA LEU A 130 -3.04 9.05 -12.17
C LEU A 130 -2.32 10.11 -13.00
N GLU A 131 -1.66 11.08 -12.36
CA GLU A 131 -0.85 12.09 -13.03
C GLU A 131 0.34 11.47 -13.78
N ILE A 132 1.03 10.50 -13.16
CA ILE A 132 2.11 9.75 -13.80
C ILE A 132 1.57 8.97 -15.01
N LEU A 133 0.42 8.29 -14.85
CA LEU A 133 -0.21 7.50 -15.90
C LEU A 133 -0.57 8.33 -17.14
N ASN A 134 -0.91 9.60 -16.94
CA ASN A 134 -1.27 10.53 -18.00
C ASN A 134 -0.06 11.20 -18.67
N LYS A 135 1.17 11.02 -18.16
CA LYS A 135 2.38 11.54 -18.78
C LYS A 135 2.91 10.58 -19.85
N GLU A 136 3.18 11.11 -21.04
CA GLU A 136 4.03 10.44 -22.03
C GLU A 136 5.50 10.55 -21.59
N SER A 137 5.89 9.72 -20.62
CA SER A 137 7.24 9.75 -20.04
C SER A 137 8.11 8.60 -20.55
N THR A 138 9.39 8.87 -20.80
CA THR A 138 10.47 7.87 -20.95
C THR A 138 11.18 7.58 -19.62
N GLU A 139 10.71 8.16 -18.51
CA GLU A 139 11.34 8.16 -17.17
C GLU A 139 10.41 7.53 -16.11
N TRP A 140 9.67 6.47 -16.48
CA TRP A 140 8.73 5.79 -15.58
C TRP A 140 9.35 5.25 -14.30
N ASP A 141 10.59 4.78 -14.40
CA ASP A 141 11.36 4.24 -13.28
C ASP A 141 11.50 5.27 -12.14
N ALA A 142 11.81 6.53 -12.49
CA ALA A 142 11.93 7.64 -11.54
C ALA A 142 10.60 7.91 -10.81
N TYR A 143 9.50 7.90 -11.55
CA TYR A 143 8.17 8.09 -10.98
C TYR A 143 7.74 6.95 -10.05
N LEU A 144 8.04 5.70 -10.42
CA LEU A 144 7.74 4.55 -9.58
C LEU A 144 8.58 4.56 -8.29
N TYR A 145 9.83 5.01 -8.36
CA TYR A 145 10.64 5.21 -7.17
C TYR A 145 10.04 6.22 -6.21
N ASP A 146 9.68 7.41 -6.70
CA ASP A 146 9.06 8.45 -5.87
C ASP A 146 7.73 7.96 -5.28
N LEU A 147 6.94 7.23 -6.07
CA LEU A 147 5.69 6.61 -5.62
C LEU A 147 5.91 5.61 -4.48
N ILE A 148 6.80 4.63 -4.68
CA ILE A 148 7.04 3.55 -3.70
C ILE A 148 7.69 4.12 -2.43
N THR A 149 8.63 5.06 -2.56
CA THR A 149 9.34 5.64 -1.40
C THR A 149 8.52 6.70 -0.68
N GLY A 150 7.54 7.32 -1.34
CA GLY A 150 6.55 8.21 -0.75
C GLY A 150 5.37 7.49 -0.07
N PHE A 151 5.32 6.17 -0.17
CA PHE A 151 4.27 5.31 0.39
C PHE A 151 4.71 4.73 1.75
N PRO A 152 4.07 5.09 2.87
CA PRO A 152 4.34 4.47 4.16
C PRO A 152 3.69 3.07 4.31
#